data_AF-A0A8T0DBQ7-F1
#
_entry.id   AF-A0A8T0DBQ7-F1
#
_cell.length_a   1.000
_cell.length_b   1.000
_cell.length_c   1.000
_cell.angle_alpha   90.00
_cell.angle_beta   90.00
_cell.angle_gamma   90.00
#
_symmetry.space_group_name_H-M   'P 1'
#
loop_
_entity.id
_entity.type
_entity.pdbx_description
1 polymer ?
#
loop_
_entity_poly.entity_id
_entity_poly.type
_entity_poly.pdbx_seq_one_letter_code
_entity_poly.pdbx_strand_id
1 'polypeptide(L)'
;MVGSPVKLCICQICNCGRHRCPHNPKKTAVTGPCEISEYTNKYVAYSVKPVESCKPPHRGVQAEGKMASDTTHRNDFIPHPLSMQASCKKDVMYEPPTQLFDGMSTYNKEYTTKPISKTDPIKPSSKRNLSAKFVGEPTYRGMHISFFASCFT
;
A
#
# COMPACT_ATOMS: atom_id res chain seq x y z
N MET A 1 11.93 34.46 -107.08
CA MET A 1 12.77 35.34 -106.24
C MET A 1 12.94 34.65 -104.89
N VAL A 2 14.02 33.88 -104.73
CA VAL A 2 14.21 33.00 -103.57
C VAL A 2 14.82 33.82 -102.43
N GLY A 3 14.08 33.93 -101.33
CA GLY A 3 14.49 34.66 -100.13
C GLY A 3 15.81 34.13 -99.58
N SER A 4 16.72 35.05 -99.26
CA SER A 4 18.04 34.72 -98.73
C SER A 4 17.93 33.93 -97.43
N PRO A 5 18.71 32.85 -97.25
CA PRO A 5 18.68 32.04 -96.04
C PRO A 5 19.13 32.89 -94.85
N VAL A 6 18.27 33.01 -93.84
CA VAL A 6 18.53 33.73 -92.59
C VAL A 6 19.67 33.02 -91.86
N LYS A 7 20.90 33.53 -92.01
CA LYS A 7 22.07 33.00 -91.31
C LYS A 7 21.90 33.29 -89.81
N LEU A 8 21.74 32.23 -89.01
CA LEU A 8 21.68 32.32 -87.54
C LEU A 8 23.02 32.88 -87.04
N CYS A 9 23.08 34.15 -86.60
CA CYS A 9 24.28 34.66 -85.92
C CYS A 9 24.35 34.03 -84.53
N ILE A 10 25.58 33.78 -84.06
CA ILE A 10 25.90 33.23 -82.75
C ILE A 10 25.35 34.11 -81.59
N CYS A 11 24.95 35.35 -81.87
CA CYS A 11 24.16 36.23 -80.98
C CYS A 11 22.80 35.65 -80.56
N GLN A 12 22.20 34.79 -81.38
CA GLN A 12 20.89 34.16 -81.09
C GLN A 12 21.02 32.98 -80.10
N ILE A 13 22.25 32.57 -79.78
CA ILE A 13 22.56 31.38 -78.97
C ILE A 13 23.41 31.74 -77.74
N CYS A 14 24.23 32.81 -77.81
CA CYS A 14 25.05 33.28 -76.68
C CYS A 14 24.71 34.71 -76.27
N ASN A 15 24.23 34.86 -75.04
CA ASN A 15 24.03 36.11 -74.30
C ASN A 15 25.34 36.67 -73.70
N CYS A 16 26.46 35.97 -73.87
CA CYS A 16 27.79 36.31 -73.35
C CYS A 16 28.46 37.55 -73.98
N GLY A 17 28.00 38.02 -75.15
CA GLY A 17 28.49 39.25 -75.80
C GLY A 17 29.97 39.26 -76.25
N ARG A 18 30.72 38.15 -76.11
CA ARG A 18 32.18 38.07 -76.36
C ARG A 18 32.58 37.60 -77.76
N HIS A 19 31.63 37.26 -78.62
CA HIS A 19 31.91 36.82 -79.99
C HIS A 19 31.93 38.00 -80.97
N ARG A 20 32.75 37.91 -82.02
CA ARG A 20 32.76 38.89 -83.11
C ARG A 20 31.64 38.56 -84.09
N CYS A 21 30.49 39.25 -84.02
CA CYS A 21 29.45 39.13 -85.05
C CYS A 21 29.62 40.25 -86.09
N PRO A 22 29.61 39.95 -87.40
CA PRO A 22 29.66 40.97 -88.46
C PRO A 22 28.40 41.86 -88.50
N HIS A 23 27.30 41.45 -87.84
CA HIS A 23 26.05 42.23 -87.77
C HIS A 23 26.01 43.27 -86.64
N ASN A 24 26.84 43.13 -85.60
CA ASN A 24 26.89 44.10 -84.50
C ASN A 24 28.34 44.33 -84.03
N PRO A 25 29.07 45.29 -84.64
CA PRO A 25 30.47 45.57 -84.32
C PRO A 25 30.65 46.31 -82.97
N LYS A 26 29.57 46.79 -82.33
CA LYS A 26 29.63 47.48 -81.03
C LYS A 26 29.47 46.46 -79.90
N LYS A 27 30.55 46.20 -79.16
CA LYS A 27 30.58 45.30 -78.01
C LYS A 27 29.82 45.93 -76.84
N THR A 28 28.88 45.21 -76.25
CA THR A 28 28.34 45.52 -74.92
C THR A 28 29.39 45.16 -73.86
N ALA A 29 29.65 46.06 -72.90
CA ALA A 29 30.59 45.82 -71.81
C ALA A 29 29.98 44.82 -70.81
N VAL A 30 30.14 43.52 -71.09
CA VAL A 30 29.69 42.46 -70.17
C VAL A 30 30.83 42.14 -69.20
N THR A 31 30.68 42.61 -67.96
CA THR A 31 31.58 42.35 -66.83
C THR A 31 31.16 41.06 -66.13
N GLY A 32 31.42 39.91 -66.74
CA GLY A 32 31.16 38.61 -66.12
C GLY A 32 31.80 37.43 -66.88
N PRO A 33 32.16 36.33 -66.20
CA PRO A 33 32.63 35.10 -66.85
C PRO A 33 31.50 34.43 -67.65
N CYS A 34 31.86 33.70 -68.71
CA CYS A 34 30.89 33.00 -69.56
C CYS A 34 30.40 31.73 -68.84
N GLU A 35 29.12 31.69 -68.47
CA GLU A 35 28.50 30.57 -67.73
C GLU A 35 28.26 29.32 -68.60
N ILE A 36 28.36 29.47 -69.92
CA ILE A 36 28.23 28.39 -70.91
C ILE A 36 29.63 27.87 -71.23
N SER A 37 29.98 26.71 -70.69
CA SER A 37 31.21 25.97 -70.98
C SER A 37 30.87 24.59 -71.52
N GLU A 38 31.82 23.93 -72.19
CA GLU A 38 31.64 22.54 -72.59
C GLU A 38 31.32 21.63 -71.39
N TYR A 39 31.91 21.94 -70.23
CA TYR A 39 31.69 21.22 -68.99
C TYR A 39 30.25 21.36 -68.48
N THR A 40 29.73 22.60 -68.40
CA THR A 40 28.36 22.86 -67.90
C THR A 40 27.28 22.33 -68.86
N ASN A 41 27.56 22.27 -70.17
CA ASN A 41 26.66 21.62 -71.14
C ASN A 41 26.71 20.09 -71.08
N LYS A 42 27.89 19.50 -70.83
CA LYS A 42 28.08 18.05 -70.89
C LYS A 42 27.70 17.34 -69.60
N TYR A 43 27.85 18.01 -68.45
CA TYR A 43 27.65 17.43 -67.13
C TYR A 43 26.53 18.15 -66.38
N VAL A 44 25.29 17.78 -66.68
CA VAL A 44 24.11 18.23 -65.95
C VAL A 44 23.76 17.23 -64.85
N ALA A 45 23.22 17.72 -63.73
CA ALA A 45 22.73 16.85 -62.67
C ALA A 45 21.51 16.07 -63.16
N TYR A 46 21.65 14.76 -63.31
CA TYR A 46 20.53 13.89 -63.67
C TYR A 46 19.75 13.48 -62.41
N SER A 47 18.43 13.62 -62.44
CA SER A 47 17.56 13.12 -61.38
C SER A 47 17.43 11.60 -61.49
N VAL A 48 18.23 10.85 -60.74
CA VAL A 48 18.12 9.39 -60.68
C VAL A 48 17.01 9.02 -59.70
N LYS A 49 15.98 8.33 -60.18
CA LYS A 49 14.97 7.71 -59.31
C LYS A 49 15.46 6.33 -58.86
N PRO A 50 15.23 5.93 -57.60
CA PRO A 50 15.48 4.56 -57.16
C PRO A 50 14.74 3.55 -58.05
N VAL A 51 15.35 2.37 -58.24
CA VAL A 51 14.71 1.28 -58.99
C VAL A 51 13.61 0.68 -58.11
N GLU A 52 12.40 0.62 -58.64
CA GLU A 52 11.26 0.01 -57.96
C GLU A 52 11.47 -1.51 -57.83
N SER A 53 11.09 -2.06 -56.68
CA SER A 53 11.23 -3.49 -56.43
C SER A 53 10.14 -4.27 -57.16
N CYS A 54 10.52 -5.29 -57.94
CA CYS A 54 9.58 -6.27 -58.52
C CYS A 54 9.03 -7.26 -57.47
N LYS A 55 9.36 -7.10 -56.19
CA LYS A 55 8.90 -7.98 -55.13
C LYS A 55 7.42 -7.68 -54.84
N PRO A 56 6.55 -8.69 -54.80
CA PRO A 56 5.19 -8.48 -54.35
C PRO A 56 5.19 -7.94 -52.91
N PRO A 57 4.26 -7.03 -52.56
CA PRO A 57 4.15 -6.54 -51.20
C PRO A 57 3.84 -7.70 -50.26
N HIS A 58 4.55 -7.76 -49.13
CA HIS A 58 4.29 -8.77 -48.11
C HIS A 58 2.87 -8.58 -47.57
N ARG A 59 2.00 -9.56 -47.83
CA ARG A 59 0.68 -9.66 -47.19
C ARG A 59 0.84 -10.60 -46.00
N GLY A 60 0.76 -10.06 -44.79
CA GLY A 60 0.69 -10.87 -43.59
C GLY A 60 -0.53 -11.79 -43.66
N VAL A 61 -0.39 -13.02 -43.16
CA VAL A 61 -1.53 -13.93 -43.01
C VAL A 61 -2.44 -13.35 -41.93
N GLN A 62 -3.56 -12.77 -42.33
CA GLN A 62 -4.61 -12.37 -41.40
C GLN A 62 -5.43 -13.63 -41.09
N ALA A 63 -5.33 -14.11 -39.85
CA ALA A 63 -6.21 -15.15 -39.37
C ALA A 63 -7.62 -14.54 -39.22
N GLU A 64 -8.45 -14.68 -40.24
CA GLU A 64 -9.85 -14.30 -40.17
C GLU A 64 -10.61 -15.41 -39.45
N GLY A 65 -10.83 -15.23 -38.14
CA GLY A 65 -11.61 -16.16 -37.35
C GLY A 65 -11.56 -15.83 -35.87
N LYS A 66 -12.70 -15.95 -35.18
CA LYS A 66 -12.72 -15.95 -33.72
C LYS A 66 -12.31 -17.34 -33.23
N MET A 67 -11.48 -17.40 -32.19
CA MET A 67 -11.19 -18.66 -31.52
C MET A 67 -12.49 -19.26 -30.97
N ALA A 68 -12.69 -20.58 -31.14
CA ALA A 68 -13.82 -21.27 -30.56
C ALA A 68 -13.75 -21.15 -29.03
N SER A 69 -14.80 -20.62 -28.41
CA SER A 69 -14.93 -20.47 -26.95
C SER A 69 -15.51 -21.71 -26.26
N ASP A 70 -15.90 -22.70 -27.04
CA ASP A 70 -16.66 -23.85 -26.58
C ASP A 70 -15.69 -24.97 -26.21
N THR A 71 -15.34 -24.99 -24.92
CA THR A 71 -14.54 -26.08 -24.34
C THR A 71 -15.47 -27.20 -23.88
N THR A 72 -14.95 -28.44 -23.85
CA THR A 72 -15.68 -29.61 -23.34
C THR A 72 -16.20 -29.35 -21.93
N HIS A 73 -15.37 -28.76 -21.06
CA HIS A 73 -15.78 -28.39 -19.70
C HIS A 73 -17.01 -27.48 -19.66
N ARG A 74 -17.06 -26.45 -20.52
CA ARG A 74 -18.19 -25.51 -20.57
C ARG A 74 -19.50 -26.18 -21.03
N ASN A 75 -19.39 -27.17 -21.92
CA ASN A 75 -20.54 -27.90 -22.44
C ASN A 75 -21.00 -29.01 -21.49
N ASP A 76 -20.06 -29.70 -20.85
CA ASP A 76 -20.33 -30.88 -20.03
C ASP A 76 -20.73 -30.54 -18.59
N PHE A 77 -20.19 -29.45 -18.02
CA PHE A 77 -20.41 -29.05 -16.63
C PHE A 77 -21.40 -27.89 -16.51
N ILE A 78 -22.68 -28.17 -16.78
CA ILE A 78 -23.77 -27.22 -16.59
C ILE A 78 -24.45 -27.39 -15.23
N PRO A 79 -25.01 -26.32 -14.64
CA PRO A 79 -25.81 -26.45 -13.43
C PRO A 79 -27.06 -27.29 -13.72
N HIS A 80 -27.18 -28.43 -13.05
CA HIS A 80 -28.39 -29.25 -13.09
C HIS A 80 -29.41 -28.75 -12.05
N PRO A 81 -30.72 -28.84 -12.32
CA PRO A 81 -31.73 -28.49 -11.35
C PRO A 81 -31.58 -29.37 -10.10
N LEU A 82 -31.42 -28.73 -8.94
CA LEU A 82 -31.38 -29.43 -7.66
C LEU A 82 -32.80 -29.89 -7.32
N SER A 83 -33.05 -31.20 -7.43
CA SER A 83 -34.28 -31.78 -6.87
C SER A 83 -34.08 -31.95 -5.37
N MET A 84 -34.84 -31.20 -4.58
CA MET A 84 -34.97 -31.50 -3.16
C MET A 84 -35.71 -32.84 -3.05
N GLN A 85 -34.99 -33.90 -2.71
CA GLN A 85 -35.64 -35.17 -2.40
C GLN A 85 -36.47 -34.98 -1.14
N ALA A 86 -37.76 -35.33 -1.22
CA ALA A 86 -38.60 -35.38 -0.04
C ALA A 86 -37.97 -36.38 0.95
N SER A 87 -37.75 -35.92 2.18
CA SER A 87 -37.30 -36.78 3.25
C SER A 87 -38.31 -37.92 3.43
N CYS A 88 -37.84 -39.16 3.45
CA CYS A 88 -38.68 -40.31 3.83
C CYS A 88 -38.98 -40.34 5.33
N LYS A 89 -38.31 -39.49 6.13
CA LYS A 89 -38.57 -39.36 7.56
C LYS A 89 -39.89 -38.63 7.73
N LYS A 90 -40.77 -39.17 8.58
CA LYS A 90 -41.95 -38.48 9.08
C LYS A 90 -41.56 -37.13 9.67
N ASP A 91 -42.37 -36.11 9.44
CA ASP A 91 -42.26 -34.84 10.17
C ASP A 91 -42.50 -35.13 11.65
N VAL A 92 -41.42 -35.15 12.43
CA VAL A 92 -41.51 -35.33 13.88
C VAL A 92 -41.77 -33.95 14.48
N MET A 93 -42.96 -33.77 15.04
CA MET A 93 -43.23 -32.63 15.91
C MET A 93 -42.39 -32.73 17.17
N TYR A 94 -41.81 -31.61 17.59
CA TYR A 94 -41.04 -31.52 18.83
C TYR A 94 -41.94 -31.81 20.04
N GLU A 95 -41.52 -32.74 20.89
CA GLU A 95 -42.16 -33.02 22.18
C GLU A 95 -41.32 -32.35 23.29
N PRO A 96 -41.85 -31.32 23.99
CA PRO A 96 -41.15 -30.72 25.10
C PRO A 96 -41.07 -31.72 26.27
N PRO A 97 -40.01 -31.64 27.10
CA PRO A 97 -39.93 -32.40 28.34
C PRO A 97 -41.16 -32.14 29.23
N THR A 98 -41.77 -33.21 29.74
CA THR A 98 -42.92 -33.12 30.65
C THR A 98 -42.53 -32.70 32.06
N GLN A 99 -41.26 -32.90 32.43
CA GLN A 99 -40.74 -32.60 33.75
C GLN A 99 -40.12 -31.21 33.80
N LEU A 100 -40.37 -30.53 34.92
CA LEU A 100 -39.74 -29.26 35.24
C LEU A 100 -38.30 -29.46 35.71
N PHE A 101 -37.45 -28.49 35.41
CA PHE A 101 -36.08 -28.45 35.91
C PHE A 101 -36.04 -27.95 37.36
N ASP A 102 -35.50 -28.76 38.29
CA ASP A 102 -35.42 -28.43 39.74
C ASP A 102 -34.58 -27.16 40.01
N GLY A 103 -33.58 -26.86 39.19
CA GLY A 103 -32.77 -25.63 39.31
C GLY A 103 -31.90 -25.51 40.57
N MET A 104 -31.96 -26.47 41.48
CA MET A 104 -31.29 -26.41 42.78
C MET A 104 -30.02 -27.27 42.80
N SER A 105 -28.86 -26.62 42.86
CA SER A 105 -27.58 -27.28 43.07
C SER A 105 -27.42 -27.78 44.52
N THR A 106 -26.57 -28.79 44.72
CA THR A 106 -26.20 -29.27 46.07
C THR A 106 -25.63 -28.14 46.92
N TYR A 107 -24.83 -27.26 46.32
CA TYR A 107 -24.28 -26.08 46.98
C TYR A 107 -25.36 -25.17 47.57
N ASN A 108 -26.37 -24.81 46.77
CA ASN A 108 -27.46 -23.94 47.23
C ASN A 108 -28.32 -24.60 48.31
N LYS A 109 -28.43 -25.93 48.31
CA LYS A 109 -29.16 -26.69 49.34
C LYS A 109 -28.38 -26.75 50.66
N GLU A 110 -27.06 -26.95 50.60
CA GLU A 110 -26.23 -27.24 51.77
C GLU A 110 -25.69 -25.96 52.46
N TYR A 111 -25.33 -24.94 51.69
CA TYR A 111 -24.67 -23.73 52.19
C TYR A 111 -25.67 -22.58 52.42
N THR A 112 -26.50 -22.73 53.45
CA THR A 112 -27.44 -21.68 53.90
C THR A 112 -26.89 -20.89 55.09
N THR A 113 -27.29 -19.61 55.20
CA THR A 113 -26.90 -18.74 56.32
C THR A 113 -27.37 -19.34 57.64
N LYS A 114 -26.41 -19.70 58.51
CA LYS A 114 -26.73 -20.24 59.84
C LYS A 114 -26.86 -19.08 60.84
N PRO A 115 -27.90 -19.06 61.69
CA PRO A 115 -28.01 -18.04 62.73
C PRO A 115 -26.86 -18.21 63.72
N ILE A 116 -26.07 -17.16 63.91
CA ILE A 116 -25.01 -17.09 64.93
C ILE A 116 -25.54 -16.23 66.07
N SER A 117 -25.60 -16.78 67.28
CA SER A 117 -25.87 -16.01 68.50
C SER A 117 -24.59 -15.30 68.96
N LYS A 118 -24.75 -14.07 69.47
CA LYS A 118 -23.63 -13.34 70.10
C LYS A 118 -23.40 -13.94 71.48
N THR A 119 -22.18 -14.38 71.77
CA THR A 119 -21.77 -14.78 73.13
C THR A 119 -21.45 -13.55 73.97
N ASP A 120 -21.84 -13.59 75.24
CA ASP A 120 -21.52 -12.52 76.19
C ASP A 120 -20.02 -12.43 76.50
N PRO A 121 -19.44 -11.21 76.57
CA PRO A 121 -18.04 -11.03 76.94
C PRO A 121 -17.73 -11.47 78.38
N ILE A 122 -16.68 -12.27 78.56
CA ILE A 122 -16.18 -12.66 79.89
C ILE A 122 -15.33 -11.51 80.46
N LYS A 123 -15.80 -10.84 81.52
CA LYS A 123 -15.07 -9.77 82.21
C LYS A 123 -14.27 -10.30 83.41
N PRO A 124 -12.95 -10.04 83.52
CA PRO A 124 -12.16 -10.48 84.66
C PRO A 124 -12.54 -9.72 85.95
N SER A 125 -12.42 -10.40 87.10
CA SER A 125 -12.74 -9.83 88.41
C SER A 125 -11.77 -8.71 88.80
N SER A 126 -12.33 -7.56 89.19
CA SER A 126 -11.57 -6.39 89.67
C SER A 126 -10.91 -6.70 91.02
N LYS A 127 -9.57 -6.73 91.09
CA LYS A 127 -8.85 -6.81 92.37
C LYS A 127 -8.82 -5.44 93.05
N ARG A 128 -9.38 -5.36 94.27
CA ARG A 128 -9.36 -4.15 95.11
C ARG A 128 -8.03 -4.11 95.87
N ASN A 129 -7.26 -3.02 95.78
CA ASN A 129 -6.02 -2.87 96.57
C ASN A 129 -6.39 -2.70 98.06
N LEU A 130 -5.90 -3.60 98.91
CA LEU A 130 -6.06 -3.50 100.37
C LEU A 130 -5.14 -2.38 100.90
N SER A 131 -5.69 -1.41 101.63
CA SER A 131 -4.90 -0.32 102.23
C SER A 131 -4.22 -0.81 103.52
N ALA A 132 -3.13 -1.55 103.39
CA ALA A 132 -2.27 -1.85 104.53
C ALA A 132 -1.43 -0.60 104.87
N LYS A 133 -1.42 -0.18 106.15
CA LYS A 133 -0.55 0.89 106.62
C LYS A 133 0.88 0.36 106.76
N PHE A 134 1.83 1.00 106.08
CA PHE A 134 3.25 0.70 106.21
C PHE A 134 3.80 1.33 107.50
N VAL A 135 4.36 0.51 108.39
CA VAL A 135 5.08 0.96 109.59
C VAL A 135 6.57 0.74 109.34
N GLY A 136 7.30 1.82 109.04
CA GLY A 136 8.74 1.77 108.81
C GLY A 136 9.47 2.47 109.95
N GLU A 137 9.96 1.70 110.91
CA GLU A 137 10.82 2.21 111.97
C GLU A 137 12.30 1.99 111.59
N PRO A 138 13.09 3.04 111.32
CA PRO A 138 14.46 2.90 110.84
C PRO A 138 15.44 2.55 111.97
N THR A 139 16.39 1.67 111.67
CA THR A 139 17.33 1.06 112.64
C THR A 139 18.22 2.06 113.41
N TYR A 140 18.52 3.23 112.84
CA TYR A 140 19.33 4.27 113.51
C TYR A 140 18.64 4.89 114.74
N ARG A 141 17.29 4.95 114.77
CA ARG A 141 16.56 5.48 115.93
C ARG A 141 16.53 4.54 117.15
N GLY A 142 16.66 3.23 116.94
CA GLY A 142 16.72 2.26 118.04
C GLY A 142 18.12 2.10 118.65
N MET A 143 19.16 2.53 117.95
CA MET A 143 20.56 2.17 118.26
C MET A 143 21.41 3.33 118.81
N HIS A 144 20.88 4.56 118.87
CA HIS A 144 21.61 5.73 119.38
C HIS A 144 21.17 6.11 120.80
N ILE A 145 21.40 5.21 121.76
CA ILE A 145 21.29 5.50 123.20
C ILE A 145 22.56 6.27 123.59
N SER A 146 22.43 7.57 123.81
CA SER A 146 23.53 8.45 124.20
C SER A 146 24.03 8.13 125.61
N PHE A 147 25.18 7.45 125.69
CA PHE A 147 26.00 7.36 126.90
C PHE A 147 27.04 8.49 126.84
N PHE A 148 26.69 9.66 127.40
CA PHE A 148 27.66 10.72 127.67
C PHE A 148 27.96 10.71 129.17
N ALA A 149 29.18 10.26 129.51
CA ALA A 149 29.73 10.30 130.85
C ALA A 149 30.64 11.54 130.98
N SER A 150 30.39 12.37 132.00
CA SER A 150 31.27 13.43 132.51
C SER A 150 30.68 13.87 133.86
N CYS A 151 31.17 13.41 135.02
CA CYS A 151 32.45 13.73 135.68
C CYS A 151 32.62 15.23 135.96
N PHE A 152 32.18 15.72 137.14
CA PHE A 152 33.02 16.38 138.17
C PHE A 152 32.19 16.83 139.40
N THR A 153 32.84 16.71 140.57
CA THR A 153 32.50 17.09 141.97
C THR A 153 31.32 16.42 142.67
#